data_AF-A0A965A3F7-F1
#
_entry.id   AF-A0A965A3F7-F1
#
_cell.length_a   1.000
_cell.length_b   1.000
_cell.length_c   1.000
_cell.angle_alpha   90.00
_cell.angle_beta   90.00
_cell.angle_gamma   90.00
#
_symmetry.space_group_name_H-M   'P 1'
#
loop_
_entity.id
_entity.type
_entity.pdbx_description
1 polymer ?
#
loop_
_entity_poly.entity_id
_entity_poly.type
_entity_poly.pdbx_seq_one_letter_code
_entity_poly.pdbx_strand_id
1 'polypeptide(L)'
;MAVFNMSTTYESATRDLIAVIETVVEPWLVRLAEGVFVSRTGSTNEDFRRAAEAAAREGAAWTLAKLHEALEVDVDEQRLNPLQVLREAVRFPTRVLLSARIPTPQRDEYDEKINPDDVYGIGPAHWNDIDESLTEPGIIWGAAKASTVLQRRRAEGKLDPR
;
A
#
# COMPACT_ATOMS: atom_id res chain seq x y z
N MET A 1 -10.26 -7.91 -33.04
CA MET A 1 -11.36 -8.36 -32.16
C MET A 1 -10.74 -8.86 -30.87
N ALA A 2 -10.68 -8.03 -29.83
CA ALA A 2 -10.22 -8.48 -28.53
C ALA A 2 -11.39 -9.18 -27.83
N VAL A 3 -11.25 -10.49 -27.64
CA VAL A 3 -12.13 -11.28 -26.78
C VAL A 3 -11.75 -10.92 -25.35
N PHE A 4 -12.42 -9.93 -24.76
CA PHE A 4 -12.42 -9.73 -23.31
C PHE A 4 -13.31 -10.82 -22.71
N ASN A 5 -12.74 -11.99 -22.47
CA ASN A 5 -13.44 -13.09 -21.81
C ASN A 5 -12.57 -13.70 -20.71
N MET A 6 -12.52 -12.99 -19.58
CA MET A 6 -12.53 -13.57 -18.24
C MET A 6 -13.33 -12.59 -17.38
N SER A 7 -14.44 -13.01 -16.79
CA SER A 7 -15.14 -12.20 -15.79
C SER A 7 -14.20 -12.00 -14.60
N THR A 8 -13.49 -10.87 -14.55
CA THR A 8 -12.64 -10.54 -13.41
C THR A 8 -13.48 -10.59 -12.14
N THR A 9 -13.21 -11.55 -11.27
CA THR A 9 -13.89 -11.66 -9.97
C THR A 9 -13.13 -10.84 -8.93
N TYR A 10 -13.76 -10.60 -7.79
CA TYR A 10 -13.08 -9.97 -6.66
C TYR A 10 -11.84 -10.77 -6.22
N GLU A 11 -11.95 -12.11 -6.24
CA GLU A 11 -10.87 -13.01 -5.84
C GLU A 11 -9.70 -12.98 -6.85
N SER A 12 -9.96 -12.99 -8.15
CA SER A 12 -8.89 -12.91 -9.16
C SER A 12 -8.21 -11.54 -9.10
N ALA A 13 -8.98 -10.46 -9.00
CA ALA A 13 -8.40 -9.11 -8.91
C ALA A 13 -7.59 -8.91 -7.62
N THR A 14 -8.01 -9.52 -6.50
CA THR A 14 -7.26 -9.49 -5.24
C THR A 14 -5.95 -10.24 -5.35
N ARG A 15 -5.96 -11.43 -5.95
CA ARG A 15 -4.74 -12.19 -6.21
C ARG A 15 -3.77 -11.42 -7.10
N ASP A 16 -4.26 -10.84 -8.19
CA ASP A 16 -3.43 -10.11 -9.15
C ASP A 16 -2.82 -8.86 -8.50
N LEU A 17 -3.60 -8.12 -7.70
CA LEU A 17 -3.09 -6.96 -6.96
C LEU A 17 -2.01 -7.36 -5.95
N ILE A 18 -2.24 -8.40 -5.14
CA ILE A 18 -1.25 -8.87 -4.15
C ILE A 18 0.03 -9.33 -4.85
N ALA A 19 -0.07 -10.04 -5.98
CA ALA A 19 1.09 -10.49 -6.74
C ALA A 19 1.95 -9.32 -7.24
N VAL A 20 1.34 -8.21 -7.69
CA VAL A 20 2.10 -7.02 -8.07
C VAL A 20 2.71 -6.36 -6.84
N ILE A 21 1.96 -6.20 -5.75
CA ILE A 21 2.48 -5.64 -4.48
C ILE A 21 3.70 -6.41 -3.98
N GLU A 22 3.67 -7.75 -4.01
CA GLU A 22 4.79 -8.62 -3.61
C GLU A 22 6.09 -8.28 -4.33
N THR A 23 6.01 -7.94 -5.63
CA THR A 23 7.20 -7.63 -6.43
C THR A 23 7.76 -6.23 -6.19
N VAL A 24 6.94 -5.28 -5.73
CA VAL A 24 7.33 -3.86 -5.68
C VAL A 24 7.50 -3.31 -4.27
N VAL A 25 6.88 -3.92 -3.25
CA VAL A 25 6.83 -3.37 -1.89
C VAL A 25 8.20 -3.27 -1.24
N GLU A 26 9.04 -4.29 -1.33
CA GLU A 26 10.39 -4.25 -0.73
C GLU A 26 11.27 -3.18 -1.39
N PRO A 27 11.45 -3.15 -2.73
CA PRO A 27 12.18 -2.08 -3.39
C PRO A 27 11.65 -0.68 -3.07
N TRP A 28 10.33 -0.52 -3.00
CA TRP A 28 9.70 0.75 -2.65
C TRP A 28 10.07 1.22 -1.25
N LEU A 29 9.98 0.35 -0.24
CA LEU A 29 10.34 0.68 1.14
C LEU A 29 11.82 1.07 1.27
N VAL A 30 12.72 0.42 0.53
CA VAL A 30 14.14 0.83 0.45
C VAL A 30 14.27 2.23 -0.15
N ARG A 31 13.60 2.50 -1.29
CA ARG A 31 13.62 3.81 -1.94
C ARG A 31 13.16 4.94 -1.01
N LEU A 32 12.14 4.69 -0.19
CA LEU A 32 11.66 5.66 0.80
C LEU A 32 12.74 6.01 1.83
N ALA A 33 13.35 4.99 2.46
CA ALA A 33 14.41 5.21 3.45
C ALA A 33 15.64 5.91 2.84
N GLU A 34 16.13 5.41 1.71
CA GLU A 34 17.30 5.99 1.04
C GLU A 34 17.04 7.41 0.53
N GLY A 35 15.85 7.67 -0.04
CA GLY A 35 15.47 8.99 -0.53
C GLY A 35 15.51 10.04 0.58
N VAL A 36 14.89 9.74 1.74
CA VAL A 36 14.93 10.66 2.89
C VAL A 36 16.35 10.81 3.41
N PHE A 37 17.09 9.71 3.58
CA PHE A 37 18.45 9.77 4.10
C PHE A 37 19.37 10.63 3.22
N VAL A 38 19.43 10.33 1.92
CA VAL A 38 20.26 11.07 0.95
C VAL A 38 19.84 12.54 0.88
N SER A 39 18.55 12.85 0.94
CA SER A 39 18.09 14.26 0.94
C SER A 39 18.60 15.05 2.15
N ARG A 40 18.96 14.39 3.26
CA ARG A 40 19.41 15.01 4.51
C ARG A 40 20.92 14.96 4.70
N THR A 41 21.58 13.92 4.22
CA THR A 41 23.02 13.68 4.42
C THR A 41 23.86 13.96 3.18
N GLY A 42 23.24 14.07 1.99
CA GLY A 42 23.89 14.22 0.70
C GLY A 42 24.37 12.92 0.06
N SER A 43 24.50 11.84 0.83
CA SER A 43 24.89 10.51 0.32
C SER A 43 24.45 9.38 1.26
N THR A 44 24.32 8.17 0.71
CA THR A 44 24.07 6.95 1.50
C THR A 44 25.39 6.30 1.93
N ASN A 45 25.33 5.41 2.92
CA ASN A 45 26.44 4.56 3.32
C ASN A 45 26.00 3.09 3.42
N GLU A 46 26.96 2.17 3.41
CA GLU A 46 26.68 0.72 3.37
C GLU A 46 25.92 0.22 4.60
N ASP A 47 26.22 0.76 5.79
CA ASP A 47 25.55 0.36 7.03
C ASP A 47 24.08 0.76 7.01
N PHE A 48 23.78 1.98 6.56
CA PHE A 48 22.41 2.47 6.41
C PHE A 48 21.65 1.66 5.35
N ARG A 49 22.28 1.39 4.19
CA ARG A 49 21.68 0.58 3.12
C ARG A 49 21.28 -0.80 3.63
N ARG A 50 22.17 -1.50 4.33
CA ARG A 50 21.88 -2.81 4.92
C ARG A 50 20.73 -2.75 5.93
N ALA A 51 20.68 -1.71 6.76
CA ALA A 51 19.60 -1.51 7.71
C ALA A 51 18.26 -1.24 7.01
N ALA A 52 18.26 -0.42 5.95
CA ALA A 52 17.09 -0.11 5.13
C ALA A 52 16.56 -1.38 4.43
N GLU A 53 17.43 -2.16 3.78
CA GLU A 53 17.08 -3.42 3.13
C GLU A 53 16.52 -4.45 4.13
N ALA A 54 17.11 -4.57 5.32
CA ALA A 54 16.61 -5.48 6.36
C ALA A 54 15.22 -5.07 6.85
N ALA A 55 14.99 -3.78 7.12
CA ALA A 55 13.69 -3.29 7.51
C ALA A 55 12.66 -3.38 6.37
N ALA A 56 13.07 -3.20 5.12
CA ALA A 56 12.21 -3.35 3.95
C ALA A 56 11.76 -4.79 3.76
N ARG A 57 12.64 -5.78 3.93
CA ARG A 57 12.26 -7.21 3.93
C ARG A 57 11.24 -7.53 5.02
N GLU A 58 11.46 -7.04 6.24
CA GLU A 58 10.50 -7.19 7.35
C GLU A 58 9.16 -6.53 7.02
N GLY A 59 9.20 -5.31 6.45
CA GLY A 59 8.02 -4.55 6.06
C GLY A 59 7.24 -5.18 4.92
N ALA A 60 7.92 -5.76 3.93
CA ALA A 60 7.31 -6.50 2.84
C ALA A 60 6.58 -7.75 3.35
N ALA A 61 7.25 -8.56 4.17
CA ALA A 61 6.65 -9.74 4.79
C ALA A 61 5.43 -9.37 5.64
N TRP A 62 5.54 -8.30 6.45
CA TRP A 62 4.41 -7.79 7.23
C TRP A 62 3.26 -7.31 6.35
N THR A 63 3.55 -6.57 5.28
CA THR A 63 2.54 -6.03 4.36
C THR A 63 1.75 -7.15 3.71
N LEU A 64 2.43 -8.16 3.17
CA LEU A 64 1.77 -9.30 2.53
C LEU A 64 0.90 -10.08 3.51
N ALA A 65 1.43 -10.39 4.70
CA ALA A 65 0.65 -11.06 5.74
C ALA A 65 -0.61 -10.25 6.13
N LYS A 66 -0.48 -8.92 6.25
CA LYS A 66 -1.60 -8.04 6.61
C LYS A 66 -2.64 -7.94 5.49
N LEU A 67 -2.19 -7.91 4.23
CA LEU A 67 -3.09 -7.91 3.06
C LEU A 67 -3.87 -9.22 2.97
N HIS A 68 -3.22 -10.36 3.17
CA HIS A 68 -3.90 -11.65 3.22
C HIS A 68 -4.96 -11.68 4.34
N GLU A 69 -4.58 -11.33 5.56
CA GLU A 69 -5.52 -11.24 6.70
C GLU A 69 -6.72 -10.32 6.40
N ALA A 70 -6.46 -9.16 5.79
CA ALA A 70 -7.49 -8.13 5.58
C ALA A 70 -8.39 -8.39 4.36
N LEU A 71 -7.93 -9.14 3.37
CA LEU A 71 -8.64 -9.33 2.10
C LEU A 71 -9.22 -10.73 1.92
N GLU A 72 -8.83 -11.69 2.75
CA GLU A 72 -9.45 -13.03 2.80
C GLU A 72 -10.79 -13.05 3.55
N VAL A 73 -11.09 -12.02 4.35
CA VAL A 73 -12.42 -11.84 4.95
C VAL A 73 -13.44 -11.39 3.90
N ASP A 74 -14.71 -11.69 4.15
CA ASP A 74 -15.80 -11.31 3.24
C ASP A 74 -15.79 -9.81 2.93
N VAL A 75 -16.08 -9.47 1.67
CA VAL A 75 -16.00 -8.09 1.17
C VAL A 75 -16.82 -7.08 1.97
N ASP A 76 -17.93 -7.50 2.59
CA ASP A 76 -18.78 -6.67 3.44
C ASP A 76 -18.20 -6.46 4.85
N GLU A 77 -17.27 -7.31 5.28
CA GLU A 77 -16.58 -7.24 6.58
C GLU A 77 -15.21 -6.54 6.50
N GLN A 78 -14.70 -6.31 5.29
CA GLN A 78 -13.40 -5.65 5.09
C GLN A 78 -13.39 -4.20 5.55
N ARG A 79 -12.58 -3.92 6.56
CA ARG A 79 -12.39 -2.56 7.12
C ARG A 79 -11.18 -1.82 6.57
N LEU A 80 -10.20 -2.56 6.05
CA LEU A 80 -8.97 -2.01 5.50
C LEU A 80 -8.96 -2.16 3.98
N ASN A 81 -8.32 -1.21 3.31
CA ASN A 81 -7.98 -1.31 1.90
C ASN A 81 -6.46 -1.45 1.72
N PRO A 82 -5.99 -1.93 0.56
CA PRO A 82 -4.57 -2.23 0.39
C PRO A 82 -3.67 -0.99 0.48
N LEU A 83 -4.16 0.20 0.09
CA LEU A 83 -3.41 1.44 0.19
C LEU A 83 -3.23 1.89 1.65
N GLN A 84 -4.20 1.61 2.53
CA GLN A 84 -4.04 1.83 3.98
C GLN A 84 -2.94 0.93 4.56
N VAL A 85 -2.91 -0.34 4.17
CA VAL A 85 -1.86 -1.27 4.63
C VAL A 85 -0.47 -0.81 4.15
N LEU A 86 -0.35 -0.33 2.91
CA LEU A 86 0.91 0.20 2.39
C LEU A 86 1.33 1.50 3.11
N ARG A 87 0.40 2.38 3.47
CA ARG A 87 0.69 3.54 4.34
C ARG A 87 1.22 3.11 5.70
N GLU A 88 0.62 2.10 6.32
CA GLU A 88 1.11 1.58 7.60
C GLU A 88 2.51 0.95 7.48
N ALA A 89 2.85 0.36 6.32
CA ALA A 89 4.17 -0.21 6.06
C ALA A 89 5.30 0.84 6.09
N VAL A 90 5.00 2.12 5.99
CA VAL A 90 6.01 3.20 6.10
C VAL A 90 6.67 3.24 7.49
N ARG A 91 6.08 2.64 8.53
CA ARG A 91 6.73 2.52 9.84
C ARG A 91 8.09 1.82 9.78
N PHE A 92 8.32 0.94 8.81
CA PHE A 92 9.57 0.20 8.66
C PHE A 92 10.75 1.10 8.21
N PRO A 93 10.65 1.86 7.09
CA PRO A 93 11.67 2.85 6.74
C PRO A 93 11.77 3.96 7.79
N THR A 94 10.66 4.41 8.38
CA THR A 94 10.67 5.40 9.48
C THR A 94 11.52 4.96 10.66
N ARG A 95 11.42 3.70 11.10
CA ARG A 95 12.24 3.16 12.20
C ARG A 95 13.74 3.23 11.91
N VAL A 96 14.15 2.98 10.67
CA VAL A 96 15.56 3.05 10.24
C VAL A 96 16.03 4.50 10.25
N LEU A 97 15.24 5.42 9.70
CA LEU A 97 15.56 6.86 9.68
C LEU A 97 15.69 7.45 11.09
N LEU A 98 14.77 7.11 12.00
CA LEU A 98 14.85 7.53 13.40
C LEU A 98 16.08 6.95 14.10
N SER A 99 16.41 5.69 13.85
CA SER A 99 17.62 5.04 14.41
C SER A 99 18.90 5.71 13.91
N ALA A 100 18.90 6.17 12.66
CA ALA A 100 19.97 6.95 12.06
C ALA A 100 19.96 8.45 12.49
N ARG A 101 19.05 8.83 13.39
CA ARG A 101 18.87 10.20 13.91
C ARG A 101 18.62 11.25 12.82
N ILE A 102 17.93 10.85 11.75
CA ILE A 102 17.52 11.79 10.72
C ILE A 102 16.44 12.72 11.27
N PRO A 103 16.62 14.05 11.26
CA PRO A 103 15.59 14.97 11.74
C PRO A 103 14.28 14.81 10.98
N THR A 104 13.16 14.78 11.71
CA THR A 104 11.82 14.78 11.11
C THR A 104 11.54 16.15 10.48
N PRO A 105 10.97 16.21 9.26
CA PRO A 105 10.55 17.48 8.68
C PRO A 105 9.43 18.12 9.49
N GLN A 106 9.26 19.43 9.35
CA GLN A 106 8.00 20.06 9.71
C GLN A 106 6.93 19.60 8.71
N ARG A 107 5.81 19.09 9.21
CA ARG A 107 4.68 18.64 8.38
C ARG A 107 3.51 19.62 8.49
N ASP A 108 2.60 19.53 7.52
CA ASP A 108 1.35 20.27 7.56
C ASP A 108 0.45 19.74 8.69
N GLU A 109 -0.22 20.63 9.43
CA GLU A 109 -1.05 20.27 10.59
C GLU A 109 -2.19 19.30 10.21
N TYR A 110 -2.73 19.41 8.99
CA TYR A 110 -3.76 18.50 8.51
C TYR A 110 -3.17 17.10 8.27
N ASP A 111 -2.01 17.04 7.61
CA ASP A 111 -1.32 15.77 7.30
C ASP A 111 -0.86 15.03 8.56
N GLU A 112 -0.41 15.75 9.58
CA GLU A 112 -0.10 15.18 10.91
C GLU A 112 -1.33 14.59 11.59
N LYS A 113 -2.48 15.27 11.47
CA LYS A 113 -3.73 14.82 12.08
C LYS A 113 -4.28 13.56 11.42
N ILE A 114 -4.21 13.46 10.09
CA ILE A 114 -4.77 12.31 9.36
C ILE A 114 -3.80 11.12 9.31
N ASN A 115 -2.49 11.36 9.39
CA ASN A 115 -1.44 10.33 9.33
C ASN A 115 -0.39 10.59 10.43
N PRO A 116 -0.73 10.41 11.72
CA PRO A 116 0.17 10.75 12.83
C PRO A 116 1.44 9.90 12.87
N ASP A 117 1.38 8.65 12.40
CA ASP A 117 2.50 7.72 12.43
C ASP A 117 3.50 7.94 11.28
N ASP A 118 3.12 8.68 10.25
CA ASP A 118 3.98 9.00 9.10
C ASP A 118 4.86 10.24 9.37
N VAL A 119 5.71 10.18 10.39
CA VAL A 119 6.49 11.33 10.88
C VAL A 119 7.44 11.96 9.84
N TYR A 120 7.70 11.28 8.72
CA TYR A 120 8.48 11.83 7.59
C TYR A 120 7.62 12.30 6.42
N GLY A 121 6.31 12.03 6.41
CA GLY A 121 5.41 12.38 5.31
C GLY A 121 5.73 11.61 4.02
N ILE A 122 6.07 10.32 4.13
CA ILE A 122 6.51 9.48 3.01
C ILE A 122 5.50 8.37 2.65
N GLY A 123 4.32 8.39 3.26
CA GLY A 123 3.18 7.54 2.92
C GLY A 123 2.63 7.80 1.52
N PRO A 124 2.20 6.76 0.78
CA PRO A 124 1.67 6.93 -0.56
C PRO A 124 0.25 7.51 -0.52
N ALA A 125 -0.03 8.50 -1.37
CA ALA A 125 -1.38 9.00 -1.59
C ALA A 125 -2.10 8.19 -2.68
N HIS A 126 -1.34 7.66 -3.65
CA HIS A 126 -1.82 6.97 -4.84
C HIS A 126 -0.97 5.73 -5.15
N TRP A 127 -1.43 4.87 -6.07
CA TRP A 127 -0.70 3.66 -6.47
C TRP A 127 0.67 3.95 -7.10
N ASN A 128 0.74 5.00 -7.93
CA ASN A 128 1.97 5.39 -8.63
C ASN A 128 3.02 6.03 -7.70
N ASP A 129 2.66 6.40 -6.46
CA ASP A 129 3.64 6.80 -5.44
C ASP A 129 4.49 5.60 -4.97
N ILE A 130 3.99 4.37 -5.20
CA ILE A 130 4.69 3.13 -4.90
C ILE A 130 5.42 2.63 -6.14
N ASP A 131 4.65 2.33 -7.19
CA ASP A 131 5.14 1.82 -8.47
C ASP A 131 4.06 1.99 -9.55
N GLU A 132 4.43 2.34 -10.78
CA GLU A 132 3.48 2.55 -11.87
C GLU A 132 2.66 1.29 -12.19
N SER A 133 3.27 0.10 -12.00
CA SER A 133 2.65 -1.20 -12.26
C SER A 133 1.44 -1.49 -11.36
N LEU A 134 1.28 -0.78 -10.24
CA LEU A 134 0.13 -0.94 -9.34
C LEU A 134 -1.13 -0.20 -9.79
N THR A 135 -1.01 0.76 -10.71
CA THR A 135 -2.12 1.63 -11.09
C THR A 135 -3.30 0.84 -11.65
N GLU A 136 -3.06 0.01 -12.66
CA GLU A 136 -4.11 -0.77 -13.31
C GLU A 136 -4.67 -1.88 -12.38
N PRO A 137 -3.85 -2.74 -11.74
CA PRO A 137 -4.34 -3.72 -10.77
C PRO A 137 -5.16 -3.10 -9.63
N GLY A 138 -4.73 -1.94 -9.11
CA GLY A 138 -5.44 -1.22 -8.06
C GLY A 138 -6.82 -0.73 -8.49
N ILE A 139 -6.95 -0.22 -9.72
CA ILE A 139 -8.23 0.19 -10.31
C ILE A 139 -9.14 -1.03 -10.54
N ILE A 140 -8.59 -2.10 -11.13
CA ILE A 140 -9.34 -3.34 -11.39
C ILE A 140 -9.87 -3.94 -10.09
N TRP A 141 -9.04 -4.01 -9.05
CA TRP A 141 -9.44 -4.47 -7.73
C TRP A 141 -10.58 -3.64 -7.13
N GLY A 142 -10.45 -2.30 -7.18
CA GLY A 142 -11.49 -1.39 -6.68
C GLY A 142 -12.82 -1.57 -7.41
N ALA A 143 -12.78 -1.71 -8.74
CA ALA A 143 -13.95 -1.96 -9.57
C ALA A 143 -14.59 -3.33 -9.28
N ALA A 144 -13.78 -4.39 -9.15
CA ALA A 144 -14.26 -5.73 -8.83
C ALA A 144 -14.93 -5.77 -7.45
N LYS A 145 -14.31 -5.16 -6.43
CA LYS A 145 -14.88 -5.02 -5.08
C LYS A 145 -16.23 -4.30 -5.11
N ALA A 146 -16.29 -3.14 -5.78
CA ALA A 146 -17.52 -2.37 -5.89
C ALA A 146 -18.62 -3.14 -6.64
N SER A 147 -18.28 -3.83 -7.74
CA SER A 147 -19.21 -4.68 -8.50
C SER A 147 -19.82 -5.77 -7.63
N THR A 148 -18.99 -6.50 -6.86
CA THR A 148 -19.46 -7.55 -5.95
C THR A 148 -20.42 -7.00 -4.89
N VAL A 149 -20.08 -5.87 -4.26
CA VAL A 149 -20.97 -5.23 -3.27
C VAL A 149 -22.28 -4.80 -3.92
N LEU A 150 -22.25 -4.15 -5.09
CA LEU A 150 -23.47 -3.71 -5.78
C LEU A 150 -24.35 -4.89 -6.21
N GLN A 151 -23.77 -5.99 -6.69
CA GLN A 151 -24.52 -7.21 -7.02
C GLN A 151 -25.25 -7.78 -5.80
N ARG A 152 -24.57 -7.85 -4.64
CA ARG A 152 -25.18 -8.31 -3.38
C ARG A 152 -26.31 -7.38 -2.94
N ARG A 153 -26.08 -6.07 -2.95
CA ARG A 153 -27.10 -5.08 -2.56
C ARG A 153 -28.32 -5.10 -3.48
N ARG A 154 -28.18 -5.43 -4.77
CA ARG A 154 -29.32 -5.70 -5.67
C ARG A 154 -30.06 -6.98 -5.30
N ALA A 155 -29.33 -8.07 -5.04
CA ALA A 155 -29.93 -9.35 -4.62
C ALA A 155 -30.68 -9.24 -3.27
N GLU A 156 -30.21 -8.36 -2.37
CA GLU A 156 -30.85 -8.02 -1.09
C GLU A 156 -32.05 -7.06 -1.24
N GLY A 157 -32.36 -6.58 -2.45
CA GLY A 157 -33.42 -5.59 -2.70
C GLY A 157 -33.11 -4.17 -2.19
N LYS A 158 -31.86 -3.88 -1.81
CA LYS A 158 -31.44 -2.58 -1.26
C LYS A 158 -31.14 -1.52 -2.33
N LEU A 159 -31.07 -1.91 -3.60
CA LEU A 159 -30.76 -1.04 -4.75
C LEU A 159 -31.87 -1.01 -5.81
N ASP A 160 -33.09 -1.44 -5.48
CA ASP A 160 -34.22 -1.33 -6.41
C ASP A 160 -34.51 0.16 -6.69
N PRO A 161 -34.63 0.60 -7.96
CA PRO A 161 -35.05 1.96 -8.26
C PRO A 161 -36.50 2.09 -7.77
N ARG A 162 -36.73 3.02 -6.84
CA ARG A 162 -38.09 3.54 -6.65
C ARG A 162 -38.56 4.25 -7.91
#